data_AF-A0A3M1GPV9-F1
#
_entry.id   AF-A0A3M1GPV9-F1
#
_cell.length_a   1.000
_cell.length_b   1.000
_cell.length_c   1.000
_cell.angle_alpha   90.00
_cell.angle_beta   90.00
_cell.angle_gamma   90.00
#
_symmetry.space_group_name_H-M   'P 1'
#
loop_
_entity.id
_entity.type
_entity.pdbx_description
1 polymer ?
#
loop_
_entity_poly.entity_id
_entity_poly.type
_entity_poly.pdbx_seq_one_letter_code
_entity_poly.pdbx_strand_id
1 'polypeptide(L)'
;MGAQKLLATGLDFVTGGTYASGTEKFLWVESRITPPVGHRVGEAGLGTIGLTLGTHYDRANGAELASVDFSLYSAIVVASSFGGLLTRAELDALIARKADIEAFVNAGGGVFAMAECYPCGQSLLAGATPPDLFGYLPLNVVSVGTNPPFTVTSYGQSLGLTDADV
;
A
#
# COMPACT_ATOMS: atom_id res chain seq x y z
N MET A 1 15.07 4.03 -11.99
CA MET A 1 14.34 4.41 -10.77
C MET A 1 13.28 3.33 -10.52
N GLY A 2 13.65 2.23 -9.84
CA GLY A 2 12.81 1.03 -9.77
C GLY A 2 11.50 1.22 -9.00
N ALA A 3 11.59 1.79 -7.80
CA ALA A 3 10.44 1.99 -6.93
C ALA A 3 9.34 2.89 -7.52
N GLN A 4 9.69 3.83 -8.41
CA GLN A 4 8.71 4.69 -9.08
C GLN A 4 7.91 3.93 -10.12
N LYS A 5 8.57 3.03 -10.85
CA LYS A 5 7.91 2.20 -11.85
C LYS A 5 7.01 1.17 -11.18
N LEU A 6 7.44 0.58 -10.06
CA LEU A 6 6.58 -0.26 -9.23
C LEU A 6 5.33 0.50 -8.77
N LEU A 7 5.52 1.70 -8.22
CA LEU A 7 4.42 2.53 -7.73
C LEU A 7 3.44 2.91 -8.84
N ALA A 8 3.92 3.41 -9.98
CA ALA A 8 3.08 3.79 -11.11
C ALA A 8 2.34 2.58 -11.71
N THR A 9 3.02 1.44 -11.87
CA THR A 9 2.42 0.21 -12.41
C THR A 9 1.38 -0.37 -11.46
N GLY A 10 1.65 -0.37 -10.16
CA GLY A 10 0.69 -0.81 -9.14
C GLY A 10 -0.56 0.04 -9.12
N LEU A 11 -0.40 1.37 -9.16
CA LEU A 11 -1.51 2.33 -9.23
C LEU A 11 -2.33 2.17 -10.52
N ASP A 12 -1.66 2.06 -11.67
CA ASP A 12 -2.31 1.82 -12.96
C ASP A 12 -3.18 0.56 -12.92
N PHE A 13 -2.62 -0.55 -12.41
CA PHE A 13 -3.33 -1.81 -12.30
C PHE A 13 -4.58 -1.71 -11.40
N VAL A 14 -4.45 -1.19 -10.18
CA VAL A 14 -5.57 -1.18 -9.21
C VAL A 14 -6.63 -0.13 -9.49
N THR A 15 -6.32 0.87 -10.32
CA THR A 15 -7.29 1.90 -10.73
C THR A 15 -7.82 1.69 -12.15
N GLY A 16 -7.40 0.65 -12.85
CA GLY A 16 -7.77 0.45 -14.26
C GLY A 16 -7.25 1.57 -15.18
N GLY A 17 -6.09 2.14 -14.85
CA GLY A 17 -5.42 3.19 -15.63
C GLY A 17 -5.88 4.62 -15.34
N THR A 18 -6.74 4.84 -14.34
CA THR A 18 -7.31 6.17 -14.05
C THR A 18 -6.58 6.96 -12.97
N TYR A 19 -5.54 6.40 -12.31
CA TYR A 19 -4.87 7.01 -11.14
C TYR A 19 -4.38 8.45 -11.35
N ALA A 20 -4.03 8.83 -12.59
CA ALA A 20 -3.54 10.16 -12.95
C ALA A 20 -4.61 11.05 -13.61
N SER A 21 -5.87 10.60 -13.69
CA SER A 21 -6.96 11.32 -14.36
C SER A 21 -7.46 12.54 -13.59
N GLY A 22 -7.32 12.52 -12.25
CA GLY A 22 -7.91 13.51 -11.35
C GLY A 22 -9.46 13.47 -11.28
N THR A 23 -10.10 12.50 -11.94
CA THR A 23 -11.56 12.32 -11.90
C THR A 23 -11.98 11.38 -10.78
N GLU A 24 -11.17 10.35 -10.54
CA GLU A 24 -11.27 9.44 -9.41
C GLU A 24 -10.07 9.62 -8.49
N LYS A 25 -10.24 9.31 -7.22
CA LYS A 25 -9.16 9.34 -6.22
C LYS A 25 -8.88 7.93 -5.72
N PHE A 26 -7.63 7.66 -5.37
CA PHE A 26 -7.30 6.53 -4.49
C PHE A 26 -7.02 7.03 -3.07
N LEU A 27 -7.09 6.13 -2.08
CA LEU A 27 -6.69 6.41 -0.71
C LEU A 27 -5.26 5.93 -0.48
N TRP A 28 -4.36 6.82 -0.07
CA TRP A 28 -3.02 6.47 0.40
C TRP A 28 -3.00 6.27 1.92
N VAL A 29 -2.65 5.07 2.36
CA VAL A 29 -2.59 4.70 3.77
C VAL A 29 -1.14 4.65 4.22
N GLU A 30 -0.77 5.61 5.07
CA GLU A 30 0.58 5.74 5.61
C GLU A 30 0.54 6.57 6.90
N SER A 31 1.47 6.29 7.82
CA SER A 31 1.65 7.13 8.99
C SER A 31 2.19 8.51 8.65
N ARG A 32 2.02 9.45 9.57
CA ARG A 32 2.56 10.83 9.46
C ARG A 32 3.58 11.15 10.55
N ILE A 33 4.20 10.11 11.11
CA ILE A 33 5.31 10.26 12.04
C ILE A 33 6.56 10.81 11.34
N THR A 34 7.48 11.38 12.11
CA THR A 34 8.83 11.67 11.62
C THR A 34 9.48 10.36 11.17
N PRO A 35 9.99 10.25 9.92
CA PRO A 35 10.57 9.02 9.42
C PRO A 35 11.78 8.58 10.27
N PRO A 36 11.77 7.36 10.81
CA PRO A 36 12.97 6.80 11.44
C PRO A 36 14.09 6.59 10.42
N VAL A 37 15.33 6.40 10.89
CA VAL A 37 16.48 6.12 10.01
C VAL A 37 16.20 4.87 9.18
N GLY A 38 16.46 4.95 7.87
CA GLY A 38 16.18 3.87 6.93
C GLY A 38 14.77 3.90 6.34
N HIS A 39 13.91 4.80 6.79
CA HIS A 39 12.56 5.00 6.26
C HIS A 39 12.45 6.29 5.46
N ARG A 40 11.51 6.30 4.54
CA ARG A 40 11.12 7.45 3.73
C ARG A 40 9.62 7.62 3.80
N VAL A 41 9.16 8.85 3.67
CA VAL A 41 7.73 9.14 3.43
C VAL A 41 7.40 8.60 2.04
N GLY A 42 6.63 7.51 1.96
CA GLY A 42 6.24 6.89 0.71
C GLY A 42 5.34 7.81 -0.13
N GLU A 43 4.50 8.62 0.51
CA GLU A 43 3.67 9.64 -0.15
C GLU A 43 4.49 10.58 -1.04
N ALA A 44 5.74 10.89 -0.68
CA ALA A 44 6.62 11.72 -1.51
C ALA A 44 6.93 11.10 -2.88
N GLY A 45 6.85 9.77 -2.99
CA GLY A 45 6.93 9.04 -4.25
C GLY A 45 5.79 9.40 -5.20
N LEU A 46 4.57 9.62 -4.69
CA LEU A 46 3.39 10.02 -5.47
C LEU A 46 3.61 11.38 -6.14
N GLY A 47 4.15 12.35 -5.40
CA GLY A 47 4.50 13.66 -5.96
C GLY A 47 5.57 13.58 -7.05
N THR A 48 6.51 12.64 -6.93
CA THR A 48 7.57 12.47 -7.93
C THR A 48 7.05 11.87 -9.24
N ILE A 49 5.96 11.11 -9.20
CA ILE A 49 5.26 10.61 -10.40
C ILE A 49 4.12 11.52 -10.86
N GLY A 50 4.07 12.77 -10.37
CA GLY A 50 3.16 13.82 -10.84
C GLY A 50 1.78 13.86 -10.17
N LEU A 51 1.59 13.15 -9.06
CA LEU A 51 0.30 13.09 -8.37
C LEU A 51 0.20 14.13 -7.25
N THR A 52 -0.97 14.74 -7.18
CA THR A 52 -1.32 15.81 -6.23
C THR A 52 -2.37 15.36 -5.22
N LEU A 53 -2.11 15.57 -3.93
CA LEU A 53 -3.04 15.35 -2.82
C LEU A 53 -4.32 16.18 -3.00
N GLY A 54 -5.48 15.59 -2.73
CA GLY A 54 -6.81 16.17 -2.91
C GLY A 54 -7.33 16.15 -4.35
N THR A 55 -6.46 15.88 -5.34
CA THR A 55 -6.83 15.73 -6.76
C THR A 55 -6.81 14.28 -7.20
N HIS A 56 -5.69 13.59 -6.96
CA HIS A 56 -5.49 12.20 -7.42
C HIS A 56 -5.61 11.20 -6.27
N TYR A 57 -5.33 11.64 -5.06
CA TYR A 57 -5.45 10.82 -3.86
C TYR A 57 -5.82 11.65 -2.65
N ASP A 58 -6.47 11.03 -1.68
CA ASP A 58 -6.45 11.49 -0.30
C ASP A 58 -5.53 10.58 0.51
N ARG A 59 -5.23 10.95 1.76
CA ARG A 59 -4.40 10.14 2.65
C ARG A 59 -5.06 9.93 4.00
N ALA A 60 -4.80 8.78 4.60
CA ALA A 60 -5.25 8.45 5.95
C ALA A 60 -4.14 7.78 6.75
N ASN A 61 -4.01 8.17 8.03
CA ASN A 61 -3.25 7.43 9.03
C ASN A 61 -4.17 6.52 9.87
N GLY A 62 -3.61 5.78 10.82
CA GLY A 62 -4.35 4.80 11.61
C GLY A 62 -5.56 5.37 12.37
N ALA A 63 -5.48 6.60 12.84
CA ALA A 63 -6.60 7.24 13.55
C ALA A 63 -7.73 7.67 12.60
N GLU A 64 -7.38 8.14 11.40
CA GLU A 64 -8.35 8.63 10.41
C GLU A 64 -9.10 7.50 9.72
N LEU A 65 -8.45 6.34 9.57
CA LEU A 65 -9.02 5.15 8.95
C LEU A 65 -10.35 4.72 9.57
N ALA A 66 -10.62 5.03 10.84
CA ALA A 66 -11.90 4.70 11.48
C ALA A 66 -13.11 5.42 10.85
N SER A 67 -12.89 6.58 10.23
CA SER A 67 -13.95 7.44 9.66
C SER A 67 -13.95 7.49 8.13
N VAL A 68 -12.99 6.86 7.46
CA VAL A 68 -12.91 6.89 6.00
C VAL A 68 -14.09 6.14 5.39
N ASP A 69 -14.79 6.81 4.47
CA ASP A 69 -15.75 6.19 3.56
C ASP A 69 -15.00 5.70 2.31
N PHE A 70 -14.84 4.38 2.19
CA PHE A 70 -14.11 3.79 1.06
C PHE A 70 -14.83 3.94 -0.28
N SER A 71 -16.14 4.23 -0.29
CA SER A 71 -16.90 4.41 -1.55
C SER A 71 -16.49 5.67 -2.33
N LEU A 72 -15.73 6.58 -1.70
CA LEU A 72 -15.20 7.79 -2.33
C LEU A 72 -13.93 7.54 -3.15
N TYR A 73 -13.40 6.32 -3.16
CA TYR A 73 -12.13 5.99 -3.77
C TYR A 73 -12.26 4.86 -4.79
N SER A 74 -11.40 4.85 -5.82
CA SER A 74 -11.28 3.74 -6.77
C SER A 74 -10.33 2.66 -6.28
N ALA A 75 -9.36 3.02 -5.42
CA ALA A 75 -8.43 2.08 -4.82
C ALA A 75 -7.99 2.46 -3.40
N ILE A 76 -7.53 1.47 -2.64
CA ILE A 76 -6.80 1.64 -1.38
C ILE A 76 -5.35 1.23 -1.62
N VAL A 77 -4.42 2.11 -1.27
CA VAL A 77 -2.98 1.92 -1.46
C VAL A 77 -2.29 1.98 -0.11
N VAL A 78 -1.62 0.89 0.28
CA VAL A 78 -1.03 0.74 1.62
C VAL A 78 0.50 0.78 1.52
N ALA A 79 1.11 1.72 2.26
CA ALA A 79 2.55 1.91 2.30
C ALA A 79 3.31 0.65 2.79
N SER A 80 4.61 0.57 2.45
CA SER A 80 5.48 -0.48 2.99
C SER A 80 5.76 -0.26 4.49
N SER A 81 5.83 -1.34 5.26
CA SER A 81 6.30 -1.31 6.65
C SER A 81 7.83 -1.31 6.79
N PHE A 82 8.53 -1.63 5.69
CA PHE A 82 9.98 -1.69 5.62
C PHE A 82 10.47 -0.67 4.59
N GLY A 83 11.15 0.38 5.04
CA GLY A 83 11.55 1.51 4.20
C GLY A 83 10.44 2.54 3.91
N GLY A 84 9.17 2.19 4.10
CA GLY A 84 8.02 3.12 4.13
C GLY A 84 7.53 3.39 5.56
N LEU A 85 6.40 4.08 5.72
CA LEU A 85 5.86 4.46 7.03
C LEU A 85 4.52 3.79 7.38
N LEU A 86 4.30 2.53 6.97
CA LEU A 86 3.21 1.75 7.55
C LEU A 86 3.59 1.29 8.96
N THR A 87 2.92 1.83 9.99
CA THR A 87 3.14 1.41 11.37
C THR A 87 2.08 0.43 11.84
N ARG A 88 2.28 -0.13 13.04
CA ARG A 88 1.30 -0.99 13.69
C ARG A 88 -0.08 -0.33 13.84
N ALA A 89 -0.14 0.98 14.05
CA ALA A 89 -1.41 1.69 14.21
C ALA A 89 -2.25 1.69 12.92
N GLU A 90 -1.61 1.89 11.75
CA GLU A 90 -2.29 1.80 10.46
C GLU A 90 -2.72 0.36 10.15
N LEU A 91 -1.86 -0.62 10.40
CA LEU A 91 -2.17 -2.03 10.14
C LEU A 91 -3.37 -2.51 10.99
N ASP A 92 -3.35 -2.24 12.30
CA ASP A 92 -4.45 -2.64 13.19
C ASP A 92 -5.76 -1.93 12.81
N ALA A 93 -5.70 -0.68 12.36
CA ALA A 93 -6.87 0.05 11.86
C ALA A 93 -7.41 -0.54 10.55
N LEU A 94 -6.54 -0.93 9.61
CA LEU A 94 -6.95 -1.65 8.40
C LEU A 94 -7.63 -2.98 8.73
N ILE A 95 -7.05 -3.75 9.66
CA ILE A 95 -7.62 -5.04 10.11
C ILE A 95 -8.99 -4.83 10.75
N ALA A 96 -9.16 -3.79 11.58
CA ALA A 96 -10.44 -3.45 12.18
C ALA A 96 -11.51 -3.09 11.13
N ARG A 97 -11.09 -2.58 9.96
CA ARG A 97 -11.96 -2.23 8.82
C ARG A 97 -12.08 -3.36 7.78
N LYS A 98 -11.63 -4.59 8.08
CA LYS A 98 -11.61 -5.72 7.12
C LYS A 98 -12.94 -5.96 6.41
N ALA A 99 -14.06 -5.93 7.12
CA ALA A 99 -15.38 -6.15 6.52
C ALA A 99 -15.76 -5.05 5.52
N ASP A 100 -15.36 -3.81 5.77
CA ASP A 100 -15.59 -2.70 4.85
C ASP A 100 -14.67 -2.77 3.63
N ILE A 101 -13.42 -3.21 3.82
CA ILE A 101 -12.47 -3.45 2.73
C ILE A 101 -12.97 -4.61 1.84
N GLU A 102 -13.53 -5.66 2.43
CA GLU A 102 -14.18 -6.75 1.69
C GLU A 102 -15.35 -6.23 0.85
N ALA A 103 -16.23 -5.42 1.45
CA ALA A 103 -17.35 -4.82 0.72
C ALA A 103 -16.86 -3.90 -0.42
N PHE A 104 -15.81 -3.12 -0.18
CA PHE A 104 -15.17 -2.25 -1.17
C PHE A 104 -14.61 -3.04 -2.36
N VAL A 105 -13.85 -4.11 -2.10
CA VAL A 105 -13.30 -4.97 -3.16
C VAL A 105 -14.42 -5.67 -3.93
N ASN A 106 -15.44 -6.18 -3.24
CA ASN A 106 -16.60 -6.82 -3.88
C ASN A 106 -17.42 -5.85 -4.74
N ALA A 107 -17.34 -4.54 -4.47
CA ALA A 107 -17.94 -3.49 -5.29
C ALA A 107 -17.06 -3.06 -6.49
N GLY A 108 -15.89 -3.68 -6.68
CA GLY A 108 -14.96 -3.39 -7.76
C GLY A 108 -13.78 -2.49 -7.40
N GLY A 109 -13.61 -2.15 -6.12
CA GLY A 109 -12.49 -1.34 -5.64
C GLY A 109 -11.16 -2.09 -5.68
N GLY A 110 -10.08 -1.40 -6.06
CA GLY A 110 -8.73 -1.97 -6.14
C GLY A 110 -7.94 -1.88 -4.84
N VAL A 111 -7.02 -2.83 -4.59
CA VAL A 111 -6.09 -2.75 -3.45
C VAL A 111 -4.66 -2.96 -3.91
N PHE A 112 -3.79 -2.01 -3.59
CA PHE A 112 -2.35 -2.12 -3.77
C PHE A 112 -1.66 -2.08 -2.40
N ALA A 113 -1.19 -3.21 -1.91
CA ALA A 113 -0.45 -3.32 -0.67
C ALA A 113 1.04 -3.52 -0.93
N MET A 114 1.88 -2.62 -0.42
CA MET A 114 3.33 -2.78 -0.46
C MET A 114 3.83 -3.63 0.73
N ALA A 115 5.13 -3.93 0.75
CA ALA A 115 5.70 -4.96 1.61
C ALA A 115 5.40 -4.78 3.11
N GLU A 116 4.84 -5.83 3.71
CA GLU A 116 4.70 -5.99 5.15
C GLU A 116 5.63 -7.08 5.65
N CYS A 117 6.27 -6.84 6.80
CA CYS A 117 7.30 -7.75 7.27
C CYS A 117 7.44 -7.72 8.80
N TYR A 118 7.44 -8.90 9.43
CA TYR A 118 7.66 -9.08 10.87
C TYR A 118 8.00 -10.56 11.21
N PRO A 119 8.95 -10.83 12.12
CA PRO A 119 10.00 -9.93 12.56
C PRO A 119 11.03 -9.77 11.44
N CYS A 120 11.45 -8.54 11.14
CA CYS A 120 12.56 -8.31 10.21
C CYS A 120 13.13 -6.90 10.34
N GLY A 121 14.44 -6.80 10.09
CA GLY A 121 15.19 -5.55 9.93
C GLY A 121 14.67 -4.35 10.74
N GLN A 122 14.43 -3.24 10.03
CA GLN A 122 13.86 -2.00 10.57
C GLN A 122 12.33 -1.92 10.35
N SER A 123 11.58 -3.01 10.48
CA SER A 123 10.11 -2.94 10.32
C SER A 123 9.45 -2.04 11.38
N LEU A 124 8.44 -1.25 10.98
CA LEU A 124 7.63 -0.42 11.90
C LEU A 124 6.40 -1.13 12.47
N LEU A 125 6.29 -2.45 12.32
CA LEU A 125 5.16 -3.24 12.84
C LEU A 125 5.40 -3.84 14.24
N ALA A 126 6.45 -3.40 14.93
CA ALA A 126 6.77 -3.87 16.27
C ALA A 126 5.62 -3.61 17.26
N GLY A 127 5.43 -4.53 18.21
CA GLY A 127 4.37 -4.48 19.21
C GLY A 127 4.48 -5.63 20.21
N ALA A 128 3.54 -5.67 21.18
CA ALA A 128 3.51 -6.70 22.22
C ALA A 128 3.23 -8.12 21.68
N THR A 129 2.57 -8.20 20.52
CA THR A 129 2.25 -9.46 19.83
C THR A 129 2.64 -9.37 18.35
N PRO A 130 2.91 -10.52 17.69
CA PRO A 130 3.05 -10.54 16.24
C PRO A 130 1.82 -9.94 15.53
N PRO A 131 2.01 -9.07 14.52
CA PRO A 131 0.93 -8.55 13.69
C PRO A 131 0.42 -9.62 12.71
N ASP A 132 -0.82 -9.45 12.26
CA ASP A 132 -1.39 -10.22 11.15
C ASP A 132 -1.07 -9.51 9.83
N LEU A 133 0.04 -9.89 9.21
CA LEU A 133 0.53 -9.24 7.98
C LEU A 133 -0.49 -9.41 6.86
N PHE A 134 -0.89 -8.29 6.24
CA PHE A 134 -1.97 -8.24 5.25
C PHE A 134 -3.32 -8.76 5.76
N GLY A 135 -3.53 -8.82 7.08
CA GLY A 135 -4.72 -9.41 7.71
C GLY A 135 -6.04 -8.74 7.31
N TYR A 136 -5.96 -7.50 6.79
CA TYR A 136 -7.10 -6.74 6.26
C TYR A 136 -7.54 -7.19 4.86
N LEU A 137 -6.75 -7.97 4.13
CA LEU A 137 -7.14 -8.44 2.81
C LEU A 137 -8.29 -9.47 2.91
N PRO A 138 -9.31 -9.37 2.05
CA PRO A 138 -10.46 -10.29 2.04
C PRO A 138 -10.14 -11.62 1.32
N LEU A 139 -8.91 -12.10 1.45
CA LEU A 139 -8.43 -13.34 0.85
C LEU A 139 -7.39 -13.99 1.76
N ASN A 140 -7.23 -15.31 1.63
CA ASN A 140 -6.15 -16.02 2.29
C ASN A 140 -4.82 -15.60 1.66
N VAL A 141 -4.02 -14.85 2.41
CA VAL A 141 -2.67 -14.46 2.01
C VAL A 141 -1.73 -15.60 2.40
N VAL A 142 -1.14 -16.25 1.39
CA VAL A 142 -0.02 -17.16 1.60
C VAL A 142 1.27 -16.42 1.30
N SER A 143 2.13 -16.26 2.30
CA SER A 143 3.48 -15.76 2.06
C SER A 143 4.30 -16.85 1.38
N VAL A 144 4.84 -16.54 0.21
CA VAL A 144 5.85 -17.38 -0.42
C VAL A 144 7.20 -16.90 0.11
N GLY A 145 7.96 -17.79 0.74
CA GLY A 145 9.29 -17.45 1.23
C GLY A 145 10.17 -16.96 0.09
N THR A 146 10.50 -15.67 0.08
CA THR A 146 11.40 -15.08 -0.91
C THR A 146 12.84 -15.23 -0.42
N ASN A 147 13.65 -15.97 -1.17
CA ASN A 147 15.11 -15.95 -1.01
C ASN A 147 15.70 -15.01 -2.06
N PRO A 148 16.66 -14.14 -1.70
CA PRO A 148 17.38 -13.36 -2.68
C PRO A 148 17.99 -14.25 -3.78
N PRO A 149 18.00 -13.81 -5.04
CA PRO A 149 17.54 -12.51 -5.52
C PRO A 149 16.01 -12.37 -5.62
N PHE A 150 15.49 -11.19 -5.32
CA PHE A 150 14.08 -10.86 -5.59
C PHE A 150 13.86 -10.84 -7.10
N THR A 151 12.88 -11.60 -7.58
CA THR A 151 12.57 -11.71 -9.00
C THR A 151 11.09 -11.44 -9.22
N VAL A 152 10.78 -10.72 -10.29
CA VAL A 152 9.41 -10.44 -10.68
C VAL A 152 8.81 -11.70 -11.31
N THR A 153 7.61 -12.09 -10.87
CA THR A 153 6.87 -13.21 -11.47
C THR A 153 6.54 -12.93 -12.93
N SER A 154 6.23 -13.97 -13.71
CA SER A 154 5.80 -13.78 -15.11
C SER A 154 4.59 -12.86 -15.26
N TYR A 155 3.70 -12.85 -14.25
CA TYR A 155 2.58 -11.91 -14.24
C TYR A 155 3.04 -10.47 -14.04
N GLY A 156 3.93 -10.19 -13.07
CA GLY A 156 4.48 -8.86 -12.88
C GLY A 156 5.25 -8.36 -14.12
N GLN A 157 5.97 -9.25 -14.80
CA GLN A 157 6.64 -8.93 -16.06
C GLN A 157 5.64 -8.54 -17.17
N SER A 158 4.46 -9.17 -17.20
CA SER A 158 3.39 -8.81 -18.14
C SER A 158 2.80 -7.42 -17.88
N LEU A 159 2.92 -6.91 -16.65
CA LEU A 159 2.61 -5.52 -16.28
C LEU A 159 3.77 -4.56 -16.58
N GLY A 160 4.87 -5.06 -17.12
CA GLY A 160 6.06 -4.27 -17.48
C GLY A 160 7.08 -4.12 -16.36
N LEU A 161 6.92 -4.78 -15.21
CA LEU A 161 7.90 -4.76 -14.11
C LEU A 161 9.14 -5.59 -14.45
N THR A 162 10.28 -5.20 -13.89
CA THR A 162 11.58 -5.87 -14.01
C THR A 162 12.18 -6.11 -12.63
N ASP A 163 13.18 -6.99 -12.52
CA ASP A 163 13.86 -7.25 -11.24
C ASP A 163 14.54 -6.01 -10.65
N ALA A 164 14.78 -4.96 -11.46
CA ALA A 164 15.29 -3.68 -10.97
C ALA A 164 14.22 -2.81 -10.28
N ASP A 165 12.95 -3.21 -10.34
CA ASP A 165 11.80 -2.50 -9.77
C ASP A 165 11.42 -3.01 -8.36
N VAL A 166 12.01 -4.13 -7.90
CA VAL A 166 11.71 -4.81 -6.63
C VAL A 166 12.91 -4.94 -5.69
#